data_AF-A0A2T6DFR8-F1
#
_entry.id   AF-A0A2T6DFR8-F1
#
_cell.length_a   1.000
_cell.length_b   1.000
_cell.length_c   1.000
_cell.angle_alpha   90.00
_cell.angle_beta   90.00
_cell.angle_gamma   90.00
#
_symmetry.space_group_name_H-M   'P 1'
#
loop_
_entity.id
_entity.type
_entity.pdbx_description
1 polymer ?
#
loop_
_entity_poly.entity_id
_entity_poly.type
_entity_poly.pdbx_seq_one_letter_code
_entity_poly.pdbx_strand_id
1 'polypeptide(L)'
;MTAMKKNNAKTKSPAPATRSTKTAKKKSAGMDPQTIDSLTAALAQPAASEVKTAAPSVKAVPPAPVFTKIVARIDVGFGNALYVRGDGPGLSWNQGVRMECVSSDQWELILGEFARPISFKLLLNDMTWCTGPDSVVASGSTVTLTPEFA
;
A
#
# COMPACT_ATOMS: atom_id res chain seq x y z
N MET A 1 28.36 46.34 -20.34
CA MET A 1 26.97 46.36 -19.85
C MET A 1 26.62 44.99 -19.31
N THR A 2 26.57 44.78 -17.99
CA THR A 2 25.84 43.61 -17.45
C THR A 2 25.33 43.96 -16.06
N ALA A 3 24.05 44.31 -15.96
CA ALA A 3 23.32 44.45 -14.71
C ALA A 3 22.02 43.65 -14.80
N MET A 4 21.93 42.63 -13.94
CA MET A 4 20.80 42.22 -13.10
C MET A 4 19.36 42.55 -13.57
N LYS A 5 18.42 41.59 -13.45
CA LYS A 5 17.42 41.54 -12.35
C LYS A 5 16.15 40.72 -12.68
N LYS A 6 15.82 39.81 -11.74
CA LYS A 6 14.49 39.34 -11.27
C LYS A 6 13.41 38.91 -12.28
N ASN A 7 13.11 37.61 -12.27
CA ASN A 7 11.76 37.10 -12.52
C ASN A 7 11.06 36.87 -11.16
N ASN A 8 9.99 37.63 -10.92
CA ASN A 8 9.15 37.55 -9.72
C ASN A 8 7.91 36.72 -10.01
N ALA A 9 7.68 35.71 -9.19
CA ALA A 9 6.42 34.96 -9.12
C ALA A 9 5.28 35.88 -8.64
N LYS A 10 4.08 35.73 -9.20
CA LYS A 10 2.86 36.19 -8.55
C LYS A 10 1.75 35.16 -8.71
N THR A 11 1.49 34.51 -7.60
CA THR A 11 0.39 33.63 -7.24
C THR A 11 -0.96 34.33 -7.41
N LYS A 12 -1.95 33.60 -7.95
CA LYS A 12 -3.38 33.85 -7.75
C LYS A 12 -4.05 32.52 -7.43
N SER A 13 -4.14 32.20 -6.15
CA SER A 13 -5.06 31.17 -5.63
C SER A 13 -6.48 31.75 -5.59
N PRO A 14 -7.51 30.99 -5.98
CA PRO A 14 -8.87 31.23 -5.53
C PRO A 14 -9.18 30.43 -4.25
N ALA A 15 -9.91 31.07 -3.35
CA ALA A 15 -10.35 30.58 -2.04
C ALA A 15 -11.36 29.43 -2.13
N PRO A 16 -11.43 28.51 -1.14
CA PRO A 16 -12.56 27.60 -0.99
C PRO A 16 -13.70 28.30 -0.23
N ALA A 17 -14.87 28.35 -0.87
CA ALA A 17 -16.12 28.80 -0.26
C ALA A 17 -16.75 27.69 0.60
N THR A 18 -17.16 28.10 1.79
CA THR A 18 -18.09 27.46 2.73
C THR A 18 -19.38 26.98 2.06
N ARG A 19 -19.95 25.84 2.51
CA ARG A 19 -21.36 25.70 2.99
C ARG A 19 -21.95 24.26 2.92
N SER A 20 -22.15 23.72 4.13
CA SER A 20 -23.36 23.06 4.67
C SER A 20 -24.00 21.81 4.03
N THR A 21 -24.10 20.79 4.92
CA THR A 21 -25.30 20.00 5.29
C THR A 21 -26.01 19.15 4.22
N LYS A 22 -25.99 17.82 4.44
CA LYS A 22 -27.22 17.06 4.65
C LYS A 22 -26.98 15.68 5.29
N THR A 23 -27.36 15.59 6.56
CA THR A 23 -27.69 14.38 7.31
C THR A 23 -29.02 13.78 6.83
N ALA A 24 -29.04 12.46 6.62
CA ALA A 24 -30.20 11.56 6.60
C ALA A 24 -29.64 10.14 6.34
N LYS A 25 -29.99 9.03 6.99
CA LYS A 25 -31.09 8.67 7.87
C LYS A 25 -30.70 7.34 8.54
N LYS A 26 -30.63 7.27 9.87
CA LYS A 26 -30.54 6.00 10.63
C LYS A 26 -31.95 5.63 11.08
N LYS A 27 -32.45 4.48 10.63
CA LYS A 27 -33.65 3.84 11.20
C LYS A 27 -33.60 2.35 10.89
N SER A 28 -33.38 1.53 11.92
CA SER A 28 -34.05 0.26 12.15
C SER A 28 -33.79 -0.18 13.58
N ALA A 29 -34.89 -0.49 14.26
CA ALA A 29 -35.00 -1.00 15.62
C ALA A 29 -35.53 -2.46 15.55
N GLY A 30 -35.36 -3.22 16.64
CA GLY A 30 -35.84 -4.59 16.84
C GLY A 30 -34.65 -5.54 17.13
N MET A 31 -34.37 -6.12 18.31
CA MET A 31 -35.23 -6.77 19.34
C MET A 31 -36.15 -7.81 18.65
N ASP A 32 -36.03 -9.13 18.82
CA ASP A 32 -35.66 -9.94 20.00
C ASP A 32 -35.13 -11.36 19.62
N PRO A 33 -34.51 -12.10 20.57
CA PRO A 33 -34.01 -13.47 20.41
C PRO A 33 -35.01 -14.51 20.93
N GLN A 34 -35.21 -15.64 20.23
CA GLN A 34 -35.84 -16.92 20.64
C GLN A 34 -35.65 -17.90 19.42
N THR A 35 -35.40 -19.21 19.46
CA THR A 35 -35.75 -20.25 20.46
C THR A 35 -35.21 -21.64 19.99
N ILE A 36 -34.76 -22.47 20.95
CA ILE A 36 -34.88 -23.96 21.05
C ILE A 36 -34.00 -24.82 20.11
N ASP A 37 -32.93 -25.45 20.63
CA ASP A 37 -32.89 -26.78 21.29
C ASP A 37 -33.41 -27.94 20.42
N SER A 38 -32.52 -28.87 20.06
CA SER A 38 -32.87 -30.29 19.88
C SER A 38 -31.60 -31.12 19.71
N LEU A 39 -31.26 -31.83 20.79
CA LEU A 39 -30.44 -33.03 20.77
C LEU A 39 -31.07 -34.10 19.85
N THR A 40 -30.24 -34.90 19.17
CA THR A 40 -30.42 -36.34 18.86
C THR A 40 -29.10 -36.83 18.24
N ALA A 41 -28.23 -37.48 19.02
CA ALA A 41 -28.11 -38.93 19.22
C ALA A 41 -27.54 -39.70 18.02
N ALA A 42 -26.40 -40.37 18.22
CA ALA A 42 -26.27 -41.82 18.08
C ALA A 42 -24.80 -42.28 18.14
N LEU A 43 -24.58 -43.29 18.96
CA LEU A 43 -23.37 -44.08 19.16
C LEU A 43 -22.96 -44.87 17.90
N ALA A 44 -21.66 -44.98 17.61
CA ALA A 44 -21.00 -46.21 17.13
C ALA A 44 -19.47 -46.02 16.98
N GLN A 45 -18.69 -46.70 17.83
CA GLN A 45 -17.35 -47.23 17.48
C GLN A 45 -17.54 -48.58 16.73
N PRO A 46 -16.53 -49.29 16.19
CA PRO A 46 -15.12 -48.95 15.85
C PRO A 46 -14.76 -49.37 14.39
N ALA A 47 -13.62 -48.91 13.85
CA ALA A 47 -12.85 -49.69 12.85
C ALA A 47 -11.50 -49.02 12.56
N ALA A 48 -10.42 -49.75 12.82
CA ALA A 48 -9.11 -49.46 12.24
C ALA A 48 -9.16 -49.70 10.73
N SER A 49 -8.66 -48.75 9.93
CA SER A 49 -8.08 -49.06 8.62
C SER A 49 -7.19 -47.92 8.12
N GLU A 50 -5.94 -48.30 7.87
CA GLU A 50 -5.10 -47.89 6.76
C GLU A 50 -4.61 -46.44 6.64
N VAL A 51 -3.31 -46.34 6.86
CA VAL A 51 -2.37 -45.47 6.13
C VAL A 51 -2.75 -45.39 4.66
N LYS A 52 -3.23 -44.22 4.22
CA LYS A 52 -3.06 -43.77 2.84
C LYS A 52 -2.53 -42.33 2.88
N THR A 53 -1.26 -42.20 2.51
CA THR A 53 -0.64 -40.96 2.05
C THR A 53 -1.62 -40.21 1.15
N ALA A 54 -2.23 -39.17 1.69
CA ALA A 54 -2.94 -38.19 0.89
C ALA A 54 -1.86 -37.34 0.20
N ALA A 55 -1.57 -37.68 -1.06
CA ALA A 55 -0.92 -36.75 -1.97
C ALA A 55 -1.67 -35.41 -1.91
N PRO A 56 -0.99 -34.27 -1.74
CA PRO A 56 -1.67 -32.99 -1.68
C PRO A 56 -2.33 -32.77 -3.04
N SER A 57 -3.66 -32.81 -3.05
CA SER A 57 -4.46 -32.37 -4.18
C SER A 57 -4.14 -30.89 -4.38
N VAL A 58 -3.33 -30.59 -5.40
CA VAL A 58 -3.03 -29.22 -5.81
C VAL A 58 -4.32 -28.65 -6.38
N LYS A 59 -5.16 -28.10 -5.50
CA LYS A 59 -6.14 -27.09 -5.90
C LYS A 59 -5.32 -25.99 -6.55
N ALA A 60 -5.52 -25.78 -7.86
CA ALA A 60 -4.99 -24.63 -8.56
C ALA A 60 -5.50 -23.38 -7.83
N VAL A 61 -4.63 -22.77 -7.03
CA VAL A 61 -4.87 -21.48 -6.42
C VAL A 61 -5.02 -20.51 -7.60
N PRO A 62 -6.14 -19.76 -7.71
CA PRO A 62 -6.24 -18.73 -8.74
C PRO A 62 -5.01 -17.81 -8.60
N PRO A 63 -4.39 -17.35 -9.70
CA PRO A 63 -3.23 -16.48 -9.61
C PRO A 63 -3.61 -15.31 -8.71
N ALA A 64 -2.98 -15.26 -7.53
CA ALA A 64 -3.19 -14.16 -6.61
C ALA A 64 -2.78 -12.89 -7.36
N PRO A 65 -3.57 -11.80 -7.30
CA PRO A 65 -3.19 -10.55 -7.94
C PRO A 65 -1.80 -10.15 -7.46
N VAL A 66 -0.85 -10.01 -8.39
CA VAL A 66 0.56 -9.84 -8.04
C VAL A 66 0.83 -8.36 -7.80
N PHE A 67 0.56 -7.93 -6.57
CA PHE A 67 0.91 -6.60 -6.12
C PHE A 67 2.35 -6.56 -5.64
N THR A 68 3.06 -5.49 -6.01
CA THR A 68 4.39 -5.23 -5.48
C THR A 68 4.28 -4.24 -4.34
N LYS A 69 4.90 -4.56 -3.21
CA LYS A 69 4.93 -3.69 -2.04
C LYS A 69 6.34 -3.18 -1.79
N ILE A 70 6.52 -1.87 -1.85
CA ILE A 70 7.78 -1.20 -1.52
C ILE A 70 7.65 -0.66 -0.10
N VAL A 71 8.52 -1.11 0.79
CA VAL A 71 8.60 -0.66 2.18
C VAL A 71 9.91 0.08 2.36
N ALA A 72 9.87 1.29 2.90
CA ALA A 72 11.05 2.03 3.30
C ALA A 72 11.08 2.20 4.82
N ARG A 73 12.22 1.86 5.42
CA ARG A 73 12.50 1.92 6.86
C ARG A 73 13.40 3.10 7.16
N ILE A 74 12.80 4.25 7.42
CA ILE A 74 13.51 5.47 7.79
C ILE A 74 12.57 6.44 8.49
N ASP A 75 13.07 7.04 9.57
CA ASP A 75 12.45 8.23 10.15
C ASP A 75 12.91 9.47 9.37
N VAL A 76 11.97 10.09 8.68
CA VAL A 76 12.22 11.33 7.93
C VAL A 76 11.83 12.57 8.72
N GLY A 77 11.32 12.42 9.94
CA GLY A 77 10.85 13.52 10.78
C GLY A 77 9.48 14.06 10.37
N PHE A 78 8.84 14.78 11.30
CA PHE A 78 7.49 15.30 11.13
C PHE A 78 7.42 16.38 10.04
N GLY A 79 6.35 16.33 9.23
CA GLY A 79 6.11 17.29 8.15
C GLY A 79 6.80 16.94 6.83
N ASN A 80 7.65 15.91 6.82
CA ASN A 80 8.28 15.39 5.60
C ASN A 80 7.50 14.21 5.04
N ALA A 81 7.67 13.94 3.74
CA ALA A 81 7.07 12.80 3.07
C ALA A 81 8.07 12.11 2.13
N LEU A 82 7.98 10.78 2.06
CA LEU A 82 8.72 10.00 1.07
C LEU A 82 7.98 9.92 -0.26
N TYR A 83 8.76 10.04 -1.31
CA TYR A 83 8.35 9.90 -2.70
C TYR A 83 9.19 8.82 -3.37
N VAL A 84 8.58 8.10 -4.31
CA VAL A 84 9.24 7.11 -5.15
C VAL A 84 9.16 7.60 -6.59
N ARG A 85 10.31 7.64 -7.26
CA ARG A 85 10.41 7.89 -8.69
C ARG A 85 11.06 6.69 -9.35
N GLY A 86 10.65 6.36 -10.56
CA GLY A 86 11.16 5.17 -11.23
C GLY A 86 10.69 5.02 -12.66
N ASP A 87 11.18 3.97 -13.29
CA ASP A 87 10.70 3.45 -14.56
C ASP A 87 9.81 2.24 -14.30
N GLY A 88 8.50 2.40 -14.50
CA GLY A 88 7.53 1.34 -14.25
C GLY A 88 6.08 1.82 -14.37
N PRO A 89 5.11 0.91 -14.45
CA PRO A 89 3.71 1.29 -14.54
C PRO A 89 3.26 2.03 -13.27
N GLY A 90 2.81 3.26 -13.44
CA GLY A 90 2.41 4.15 -12.34
C GLY A 90 3.57 4.87 -11.65
N LEU A 91 4.83 4.62 -12.04
CA LEU A 91 5.99 5.38 -11.61
C LEU A 91 6.55 6.21 -12.78
N SER A 92 7.22 7.31 -12.46
CA SER A 92 7.93 8.12 -13.46
C SER A 92 9.15 8.80 -12.84
N TRP A 93 10.19 9.02 -13.65
CA TRP A 93 11.35 9.81 -13.21
C TRP A 93 11.05 11.31 -13.10
N ASN A 94 10.00 11.78 -13.79
CA ASN A 94 9.58 13.18 -13.77
C ASN A 94 8.60 13.51 -12.64
N GLN A 95 7.85 12.52 -12.15
CA GLN A 95 6.80 12.70 -11.15
C GLN A 95 6.97 11.67 -10.04
N GLY A 96 7.20 12.16 -8.82
CA GLY A 96 7.23 11.32 -7.63
C GLY A 96 5.85 10.83 -7.24
N VAL A 97 5.76 9.56 -6.86
CA VAL A 97 4.60 8.98 -6.21
C VAL A 97 4.83 8.98 -4.71
N ARG A 98 3.94 9.62 -3.97
CA ARG A 98 4.03 9.70 -2.51
C ARG A 98 3.78 8.31 -1.88
N MET A 99 4.63 7.92 -0.93
CA MET A 99 4.42 6.73 -0.11
C MET A 99 3.47 7.04 1.05
N GLU A 100 2.75 6.02 1.50
CA GLU A 100 1.92 6.08 2.70
C GLU A 100 2.78 5.92 3.95
N CYS A 101 2.54 6.77 4.96
CA CYS A 101 3.23 6.66 6.25
C CYS A 101 2.44 5.71 7.16
N VAL A 102 2.98 4.52 7.39
CA VAL A 102 2.34 3.48 8.22
C VAL A 102 2.79 3.59 9.68
N SER A 103 4.05 3.96 9.90
CA SER A 103 4.65 4.22 11.22
C SER A 103 5.67 5.34 11.12
N SER A 104 6.19 5.83 12.25
CA SER A 104 7.22 6.88 12.32
C SER A 104 8.41 6.62 11.39
N ASP A 105 8.89 5.39 11.36
CA ASP A 105 9.99 4.91 10.53
C ASP A 105 9.54 4.03 9.35
N GLN A 106 8.23 3.82 9.12
CA GLN A 106 7.74 2.87 8.12
C GLN A 106 6.90 3.56 7.07
N TRP A 107 7.37 3.47 5.83
CA TRP A 107 6.67 3.98 4.66
C TRP A 107 6.38 2.87 3.69
N GLU A 108 5.18 2.86 3.12
CA GLU A 108 4.73 1.80 2.22
C GLU A 108 4.14 2.36 0.94
N LEU A 109 4.47 1.73 -0.18
CA LEU A 109 3.85 2.00 -1.47
C LEU A 109 3.44 0.67 -2.10
N ILE A 110 2.17 0.58 -2.48
CA ILE A 110 1.64 -0.59 -3.18
C ILE A 110 1.53 -0.21 -4.65
N LEU A 111 2.22 -0.95 -5.49
CA LEU A 111 2.15 -0.84 -6.94
C LEU A 111 1.25 -1.95 -7.47
N GLY A 112 0.56 -1.62 -8.56
CA GLY A 112 -0.26 -2.58 -9.29
C GLY A 112 0.55 -3.71 -9.92
N GLU A 113 -0.15 -4.55 -10.65
CA GLU A 113 0.43 -5.69 -11.34
C GLU A 113 1.25 -5.25 -12.57
N PHE A 114 2.46 -5.79 -12.69
CA PHE A 114 3.36 -5.48 -13.79
C PHE A 114 4.16 -6.69 -14.27
N ALA A 115 4.60 -6.68 -15.53
CA ALA A 115 5.26 -7.84 -16.14
C ALA A 115 6.79 -7.76 -16.13
N ARG A 116 7.36 -6.56 -15.97
CA ARG A 116 8.81 -6.32 -16.04
C ARG A 116 9.34 -5.79 -14.71
N PRO A 117 10.56 -6.14 -14.29
CA PRO A 117 11.17 -5.51 -13.13
C PRO A 117 11.28 -3.99 -13.37
N ILE A 118 11.01 -3.24 -12.32
CA ILE A 118 11.01 -1.78 -12.35
C ILE A 118 12.22 -1.26 -11.57
N SER A 119 12.81 -0.17 -12.05
CA SER A 119 13.90 0.53 -11.38
C SER A 119 13.37 1.80 -10.74
N PHE A 120 13.68 2.03 -9.49
CA PHE A 120 13.18 3.20 -8.75
C PHE A 120 14.20 3.71 -7.74
N LYS A 121 13.98 4.94 -7.29
CA LYS A 121 14.77 5.62 -6.27
C LYS A 121 13.83 6.41 -5.36
N LEU A 122 14.22 6.54 -4.09
CA LEU A 122 13.46 7.28 -3.10
C LEU A 122 13.92 8.73 -3.02
N LEU A 123 12.97 9.61 -2.74
CA LEU A 123 13.21 11.02 -2.51
C LEU A 123 12.49 11.47 -1.24
N LEU A 124 13.14 12.36 -0.52
CA LEU A 124 12.53 13.13 0.55
C LEU A 124 11.93 14.40 -0.04
N ASN A 125 10.64 14.62 0.22
CA ASN A 125 9.87 15.78 -0.25
C ASN A 125 9.94 16.02 -1.76
N ASP A 126 10.24 14.98 -2.55
CA ASP A 126 10.43 15.06 -4.00
C ASP A 126 11.59 16.00 -4.41
N MET A 127 12.49 16.31 -3.46
CA MET A 127 13.60 17.26 -3.62
C MET A 127 14.96 16.61 -3.39
N THR A 128 15.09 15.81 -2.32
CA THR A 128 16.38 15.20 -1.93
C THR A 128 16.37 13.72 -2.28
N TRP A 129 17.31 13.28 -3.12
CA TRP A 129 17.45 11.87 -3.46
C TRP A 129 18.08 11.08 -2.31
N CYS A 130 17.68 9.82 -2.16
CA CYS A 130 18.37 8.91 -1.25
C CYS A 130 19.79 8.63 -1.73
N THR A 131 20.70 8.45 -0.78
CA THR A 131 22.07 8.01 -1.01
C THR A 131 22.07 6.56 -1.49
N GLY A 132 23.04 6.21 -2.35
CA GLY A 132 23.21 4.85 -2.86
C GLY A 132 22.67 4.64 -4.28
N PRO A 133 22.72 3.39 -4.78
CA PRO A 133 22.28 3.04 -6.13
C PRO A 133 20.74 3.04 -6.26
N ASP A 134 20.26 2.87 -7.48
CA ASP A 134 18.82 2.71 -7.74
C ASP A 134 18.38 1.29 -7.38
N SER A 135 17.18 1.16 -6.82
CA SER A 135 16.62 -0.12 -6.41
C SER A 135 15.81 -0.73 -7.53
N VAL A 136 15.91 -2.05 -7.69
CA VAL A 136 15.13 -2.79 -8.69
C VAL A 136 14.23 -3.78 -7.97
N VAL A 137 12.95 -3.82 -8.35
CA VAL A 137 11.98 -4.77 -7.78
C VAL A 137 11.25 -5.53 -8.88
N ALA A 138 11.14 -6.84 -8.68
CA ALA A 138 10.34 -7.72 -9.54
C ALA A 138 8.85 -7.61 -9.20
N SER A 139 7.99 -8.01 -10.13
CA SER A 139 6.55 -8.03 -9.90
C SER A 139 6.13 -9.02 -8.84
N GLY A 140 5.06 -8.69 -8.09
CA GLY A 140 4.52 -9.56 -7.05
C GLY A 140 5.41 -9.76 -5.83
N SER A 141 6.48 -8.96 -5.70
CA SER A 141 7.44 -9.08 -4.61
C SER A 141 7.28 -7.94 -3.61
N THR A 142 7.64 -8.20 -2.35
CA THR A 142 7.78 -7.14 -1.35
C THR A 142 9.25 -6.83 -1.15
N VAL A 143 9.63 -5.57 -1.31
CA VAL A 143 11.00 -5.10 -1.07
C VAL A 143 11.01 -4.19 0.14
N THR A 144 11.95 -4.41 1.06
CA THR A 144 12.19 -3.52 2.21
C THR A 144 13.55 -2.85 2.02
N LEU A 145 13.56 -1.52 2.07
CA LEU A 145 14.74 -0.68 1.87
C LEU A 145 14.96 0.18 3.10
N THR A 146 16.22 0.45 3.40
CA THR A 146 16.62 1.41 4.44
C THR A 146 17.38 2.53 3.74
N PRO A 147 16.68 3.47 3.07
CA PRO A 147 17.36 4.58 2.39
C PRO A 147 17.98 5.50 3.43
N GLU A 148 19.09 6.16 3.06
CA GLU A 148 19.67 7.26 3.81
C GLU A 148 19.54 8.54 2.99
N PHE A 149 19.33 9.69 3.64
CA PHE A 149 19.29 10.99 2.98
C PHE A 149 20.37 11.88 3.58
N ALA A 150 21.06 12.64 2.72
CA ALA A 150 22.12 13.57 3.10
C ALA A 150 21.61 15.02 3.17
#